data_AF-A0A3C1Q007-F1
#
_entry.id   AF-A0A3C1Q007-F1
#
_cell.length_a   1.000
_cell.length_b   1.000
_cell.length_c   1.000
_cell.angle_alpha   90.00
_cell.angle_beta   90.00
_cell.angle_gamma   90.00
#
_symmetry.space_group_name_H-M   'P 1'
#
loop_
_entity.id
_entity.type
_entity.pdbx_description
1 polymer ?
#
loop_
_entity_poly.entity_id
_entity_poly.type
_entity_poly.pdbx_seq_one_letter_code
_entity_poly.pdbx_strand_id
1 'polypeptide(L)'
;ECVAVIFVAQVMGFDLSVAAQFMVVISALLTSVGVAGIPSASLVAIMIILTSSKIPGAETAVVALLAVDRLLDMSRTAVNVFGDSCAALVIAKSEGEKVLGR
;
A
#
# COMPACT_ATOMS: atom_id res chain seq x y z
N GLU A 1 0.66 -0.88 2.45
CA GLU A 1 1.20 -2.24 2.16
C GLU A 1 2.57 -2.43 2.79
N CYS A 2 3.56 -1.57 2.51
CA CYS A 2 4.90 -1.69 3.08
C CYS A 2 4.94 -1.81 4.61
N VAL A 3 4.22 -0.93 5.32
CA VAL A 3 4.13 -0.98 6.80
C VAL A 3 3.55 -2.30 7.29
N ALA A 4 2.55 -2.85 6.60
CA ALA A 4 1.91 -4.11 6.97
C ALA A 4 2.86 -5.31 6.78
N VAL A 5 3.66 -5.31 5.70
CA VAL A 5 4.68 -6.34 5.44
C VAL A 5 5.78 -6.30 6.50
N ILE A 6 6.28 -5.11 6.84
CA ILE A 6 7.29 -4.93 7.88
C ILE A 6 6.74 -5.36 9.24
N PHE A 7 5.52 -4.97 9.57
CA PHE A 7 4.84 -5.38 10.80
C PHE A 7 4.73 -6.91 10.90
N VAL A 8 4.26 -7.58 9.84
CA VAL A 8 4.13 -9.03 9.81
C VAL A 8 5.47 -9.71 10.04
N ALA A 9 6.53 -9.25 9.38
CA ALA A 9 7.86 -9.81 9.56
C ALA A 9 8.38 -9.64 11.00
N GLN A 10 8.17 -8.47 11.60
CA GLN A 10 8.55 -8.20 12.99
C GLN A 10 7.77 -9.07 13.99
N VAL A 11 6.46 -9.25 13.77
CA VAL A 11 5.63 -10.16 14.58
C VAL A 11 6.10 -11.60 14.46
N MET A 12 6.59 -12.00 13.29
CA MET A 12 7.16 -13.31 13.05
C MET A 12 8.60 -13.46 13.58
N GLY A 13 9.19 -12.41 14.16
CA GLY A 13 10.55 -12.42 14.69
C GLY A 13 11.66 -12.28 13.64
N PHE A 14 11.32 -11.85 12.42
CA PHE A 14 12.28 -11.58 11.35
C PHE A 14 12.59 -10.09 11.27
N ASP A 15 13.87 -9.75 11.25
CA ASP A 15 14.33 -8.40 10.99
C ASP A 15 14.62 -8.23 9.49
N LEU A 16 13.97 -7.27 8.83
CA LEU A 16 14.24 -6.97 7.42
C LEU A 16 15.43 -6.03 7.32
N SER A 17 16.47 -6.49 6.63
CA SER A 17 17.56 -5.61 6.20
C SER A 17 17.03 -4.44 5.35
N VAL A 18 17.75 -3.32 5.35
CA VAL A 18 17.39 -2.13 4.57
C VAL A 18 17.20 -2.46 3.07
N ALA A 19 18.02 -3.35 2.52
CA ALA A 19 17.90 -3.82 1.15
C ALA A 19 16.57 -4.57 0.92
N ALA A 20 16.16 -5.42 1.87
CA ALA A 20 14.89 -6.14 1.80
C ALA A 20 13.69 -5.18 1.93
N GLN A 21 13.77 -4.18 2.80
CA GLN A 21 12.74 -3.13 2.91
C GLN A 21 12.60 -2.34 1.60
N PHE A 22 13.71 -2.04 0.93
CA PHE A 22 13.68 -1.37 -0.38
C PHE A 22 13.00 -2.25 -1.45
N MET A 23 13.26 -3.55 -1.45
CA MET A 23 12.58 -4.50 -2.33
C MET A 23 11.06 -4.54 -2.05
N VAL A 24 10.65 -4.50 -0.78
CA VAL A 24 9.22 -4.42 -0.40
C VAL A 24 8.56 -3.17 -1.00
N VAL A 25 9.23 -2.02 -0.95
CA VAL A 25 8.71 -0.77 -1.53
C VAL A 25 8.55 -0.88 -3.04
N ILE A 26 9.55 -1.42 -3.75
CA ILE A 26 9.47 -1.63 -5.20
C ILE A 26 8.32 -2.59 -5.55
N SER A 27 8.20 -3.71 -4.85
CA SER A 27 7.14 -4.69 -5.10
C SER A 27 5.75 -4.11 -4.82
N ALA A 28 5.59 -3.33 -3.74
CA ALA A 28 4.34 -2.63 -3.44
C ALA A 28 3.97 -1.64 -4.55
N LEU A 29 4.93 -0.85 -5.03
CA LEU A 29 4.70 0.09 -6.13
C LEU A 29 4.23 -0.62 -7.41
N LEU A 30 4.94 -1.70 -7.81
CA LEU A 30 4.60 -2.48 -9.00
C LEU A 30 3.20 -3.12 -8.87
N THR A 31 2.86 -3.60 -7.68
CA THR A 31 1.59 -4.26 -7.41
C THR A 31 0.43 -3.26 -7.34
N SER A 32 0.67 -2.04 -6.85
CA SER A 32 -0.33 -0.97 -6.81
C SER A 32 -0.85 -0.57 -8.19
N VAL A 33 -0.05 -0.74 -9.25
CA VAL A 33 -0.51 -0.53 -10.64
C VAL A 33 -1.22 -1.77 -11.19
N GLY A 34 -0.75 -2.97 -10.84
CA GLY A 34 -1.25 -4.23 -11.40
C GLY A 34 -2.58 -4.74 -10.82
N VAL A 35 -2.99 -4.30 -9.63
CA VAL A 35 -4.11 -4.89 -8.87
C VAL A 35 -5.35 -3.98 -8.80
N ALA A 36 -5.41 -2.91 -9.59
CA ALA A 36 -6.49 -1.91 -9.54
C ALA A 36 -7.93 -2.47 -9.69
N GLY A 37 -8.10 -3.64 -10.30
CA GLY A 37 -9.40 -4.28 -10.54
C GLY A 37 -9.83 -5.37 -9.54
N ILE A 38 -9.02 -5.68 -8.52
CA ILE A 38 -9.30 -6.83 -7.63
C ILE A 38 -9.97 -6.36 -6.32
N PRO A 39 -11.09 -6.97 -5.89
CA PRO A 39 -11.66 -6.73 -4.57
C PRO A 39 -10.65 -7.02 -3.46
N SER A 40 -10.52 -6.12 -2.48
CA SER A 40 -9.49 -6.23 -1.43
C SER A 40 -8.04 -6.26 -1.95
N ALA A 41 -7.76 -5.48 -3.01
CA ALA A 41 -6.46 -5.34 -3.68
C ALA A 41 -5.26 -5.29 -2.71
N SER A 42 -5.40 -4.55 -1.61
CA SER A 42 -4.32 -4.37 -0.63
C SER A 42 -3.90 -5.66 0.09
N LEU A 43 -4.84 -6.54 0.43
CA LEU A 43 -4.52 -7.82 1.08
C LEU A 43 -3.86 -8.78 0.10
N VAL A 44 -4.32 -8.77 -1.16
CA VAL A 44 -3.70 -9.53 -2.25
C VAL A 44 -2.26 -9.08 -2.45
N ALA A 45 -2.01 -7.77 -2.49
CA ALA A 45 -0.68 -7.22 -2.64
C ALA A 45 0.25 -7.60 -1.48
N ILE A 46 -0.23 -7.50 -0.23
CA ILE A 46 0.52 -7.91 0.96
C ILE A 46 0.89 -9.40 0.88
N MET A 47 -0.04 -10.27 0.48
CA MET A 47 0.20 -11.70 0.32
C MET A 47 1.25 -12.00 -0.76
N ILE A 48 1.20 -11.31 -1.90
CA ILE A 48 2.19 -11.47 -2.98
C ILE A 48 3.60 -11.12 -2.48
N ILE A 49 3.73 -10.01 -1.76
CA ILE A 49 5.02 -9.54 -1.23
C ILE A 49 5.56 -10.49 -0.16
N LEU A 50 4.71 -10.96 0.77
CA LEU A 50 5.11 -11.89 1.82
C LEU A 50 5.51 -13.26 1.27
N THR A 51 4.76 -13.79 0.30
CA THR A 51 5.09 -15.05 -0.37
C THR A 51 6.44 -14.95 -1.10
N SER A 52 6.72 -13.79 -1.70
CA SER A 52 8.01 -13.51 -2.35
C SER A 52 9.17 -13.34 -1.35
N SER A 53 8.88 -12.97 -0.10
CA SER A 53 9.87 -12.72 0.96
C SER A 53 10.33 -14.00 1.68
N LYS A 54 9.77 -15.18 1.35
CA LYS A 54 10.14 -16.49 1.90
C LYS A 54 10.09 -16.60 3.44
N ILE A 55 9.24 -15.80 4.08
CA ILE A 55 9.03 -15.83 5.54
C ILE A 55 8.06 -16.98 5.87
N PRO A 56 8.47 -18.02 6.61
CA PRO A 56 7.60 -19.15 6.93
C PRO A 56 6.40 -18.73 7.79
N GLY A 57 5.19 -19.12 7.38
CA GLY A 57 3.97 -18.87 8.15
C GLY A 57 3.46 -17.43 8.12
N ALA A 58 4.05 -16.56 7.29
CA ALA A 58 3.63 -15.16 7.17
C ALA A 58 2.15 -15.01 6.77
N GLU A 59 1.60 -15.98 6.04
CA GLU A 59 0.19 -16.07 5.69
C GLU A 59 -0.75 -16.12 6.91
N THR A 60 -0.31 -16.73 8.01
CA THR A 60 -1.08 -16.79 9.26
C THR A 60 -1.04 -15.47 10.02
N ALA A 61 0.06 -14.73 9.92
CA ALA A 61 0.22 -13.42 10.54
C ALA A 61 -0.58 -12.31 9.82
N VAL A 62 -0.95 -12.50 8.55
CA VAL A 62 -1.88 -11.59 7.84
C VAL A 62 -3.26 -11.53 8.51
N VAL A 63 -3.67 -12.58 9.24
CA VAL A 63 -4.93 -12.58 10.00
C VAL A 63 -4.96 -11.46 11.05
N ALA A 64 -3.81 -11.10 11.63
CA ALA A 64 -3.74 -9.96 12.55
C ALA A 64 -4.06 -8.62 11.87
N LEU A 65 -3.75 -8.49 10.56
CA LEU A 65 -4.09 -7.30 9.78
C LEU A 65 -5.60 -7.23 9.50
N LEU A 66 -6.28 -8.37 9.31
CA LEU A 66 -7.73 -8.41 9.07
C LEU A 66 -8.53 -7.77 10.21
N ALA A 67 -8.02 -7.84 11.45
CA ALA A 67 -8.67 -7.23 12.61
C ALA A 67 -8.76 -5.69 12.51
N VAL A 68 -7.79 -5.06 11.82
CA VAL A 68 -7.72 -3.59 11.65
C VAL A 68 -7.99 -3.14 10.23
N ASP A 69 -8.13 -4.08 9.28
CA ASP A 69 -8.21 -3.81 7.85
C ASP A 69 -9.32 -2.82 7.50
N ARG A 70 -10.48 -2.92 8.15
CA ARG A 70 -11.59 -1.98 7.91
C ARG A 70 -11.22 -0.52 8.15
N LEU A 71 -10.53 -0.23 9.25
CA LEU A 71 -10.11 1.13 9.58
C LEU A 71 -8.99 1.61 8.64
N LEU A 72 -8.05 0.71 8.34
CA LEU A 72 -6.94 1.01 7.45
C LEU A 72 -7.42 1.23 6.01
N ASP A 73 -8.44 0.50 5.56
CA ASP A 73 -9.02 0.63 4.23
C ASP A 73 -9.71 1.99 4.06
N MET A 74 -10.54 2.40 5.02
CA MET A 74 -11.14 3.75 5.02
C MET A 74 -10.08 4.85 4.98
N SER A 75 -9.03 4.70 5.79
CA SER A 75 -7.92 5.67 5.84
C SER A 75 -7.19 5.74 4.49
N ARG A 76 -6.98 4.60 3.84
CA ARG A 76 -6.33 4.50 2.54
C ARG A 76 -7.16 5.17 1.46
N THR A 77 -8.47 4.91 1.41
CA THR A 77 -9.38 5.58 0.47
C THR A 77 -9.36 7.10 0.67
N ALA A 78 -9.41 7.57 1.92
CA ALA A 78 -9.38 9.01 2.21
C ALA A 78 -8.10 9.69 1.71
N VAL A 79 -6.92 9.09 1.96
CA VAL A 79 -5.63 9.63 1.51
C VAL A 79 -5.51 9.60 -0.01
N ASN A 80 -5.99 8.54 -0.67
CA ASN A 80 -5.96 8.45 -2.13
C ASN A 80 -6.83 9.53 -2.78
N VAL A 81 -8.07 9.70 -2.32
CA VAL A 81 -8.98 10.74 -2.86
C VAL A 81 -8.41 12.15 -2.62
N PHE A 82 -7.79 12.37 -1.46
CA PHE A 82 -7.12 13.63 -1.17
C PHE A 82 -5.93 13.88 -2.13
N GLY A 83 -5.09 12.86 -2.33
CA GLY A 83 -3.96 12.91 -3.27
C GLY A 83 -4.39 13.20 -4.71
N ASP A 84 -5.43 12.53 -5.20
CA ASP A 84 -5.99 12.76 -6.53
C ASP A 84 -6.53 14.18 -6.69
N SER A 85 -7.19 14.70 -5.65
CA SER A 85 -7.68 16.09 -5.63
C SER A 85 -6.52 17.10 -5.68
N CYS A 86 -5.44 16.86 -4.94
CA CYS A 86 -4.23 17.68 -5.00
C CYS A 86 -3.55 17.59 -6.38
N ALA A 87 -3.44 16.39 -6.94
CA ALA A 87 -2.85 16.18 -8.26
C ALA A 87 -3.66 16.90 -9.34
N ALA A 88 -4.99 16.79 -9.32
CA ALA A 88 -5.87 17.50 -10.24
C ALA A 88 -5.64 19.02 -10.19
N LEU A 89 -5.53 19.61 -8.99
CA LEU A 89 -5.23 21.04 -8.83
C LEU A 89 -3.83 21.42 -9.35
N VAL A 90 -2.83 20.58 -9.12
CA VAL A 90 -1.46 20.81 -9.60
C VAL A 90 -1.41 20.78 -11.12
N ILE A 91 -2.03 19.79 -11.75
CA ILE A 91 -2.11 19.65 -13.21
C ILE A 91 -2.92 20.81 -13.81
N ALA A 92 -4.07 21.12 -13.25
CA ALA A 92 -4.89 22.21 -13.73
C ALA A 92 -4.15 23.56 -13.67
N LYS A 93 -3.38 23.80 -12.60
CA LYS A 93 -2.49 24.97 -12.52
C LYS A 93 -1.36 24.93 -13.56
N SER A 94 -0.75 23.76 -13.82
CA SER A 94 0.33 23.66 -14.82
C SER A 94 -0.16 23.84 -16.25
N GLU A 95 -1.38 23.40 -16.55
CA GLU A 95 -2.04 23.56 -17.86
C GLU A 95 -2.70 24.95 -18.04
N GLY A 96 -2.61 25.82 -17.04
CA GLY A 96 -3.18 27.18 -17.09
C GLY A 96 -4.71 27.23 -16.94
N GLU A 97 -5.31 26.16 -16.43
CA GLU A 97 -6.74 26.06 -16.17
C GLU A 97 -7.14 26.92 -14.96
N LYS A 98 -8.20 27.73 -15.12
CA LYS A 98 -8.73 28.59 -14.05
C LYS A 98 -9.71 27.82 -13.18
N VAL A 99 -9.18 26.95 -12.32
CA VAL A 99 -9.97 26.01 -11.49
C VAL A 99 -10.82 26.70 -10.42
N LEU A 100 -10.49 27.95 -10.09
CA LEU A 100 -11.21 28.80 -9.16
C LEU A 100 -11.29 30.18 -9.81
N GLY A 101 -12.50 30.67 -10.05
CA GLY A 101 -12.75 31.95 -10.74
C GLY A 101 -12.22 33.17 -9.98
N ARG A 102 -10.90 33.36 -10.00
CA ARG A 102 -10.18 34.61 -9.77
C ARG A 102 -9.10 34.75 -10.82
#